data_AF-A0A0M2K1M8-F1
#
_entry.id   AF-A0A0M2K1M8-F1
#
_cell.length_a   1.000
_cell.length_b   1.000
_cell.length_c   1.000
_cell.angle_alpha   90.00
_cell.angle_beta   90.00
_cell.angle_gamma   90.00
#
_symmetry.space_group_name_H-M   'P 1'
#
loop_
_entity.id
_entity.type
_entity.pdbx_description
1 polymer ?
#
loop_
_entity_poly.entity_id
_entity_poly.type
_entity_poly.pdbx_seq_one_letter_code
_entity_poly.pdbx_strand_id
1 'polypeptide(L)'
;MSEESATVVTAVDRCHYPGCSRPRRPDPATGRPSRYCERADDGGGPVHNRANAWKARRAQTPSADARPDAEQADAPVSMARATLEQRLDELPQRVSEFRQYFDDVLAGIRAAGDVEAAGAEVEDAHRDALAKVNEAERRASAAERSARAADDRAAQARQEREEADALAEEALTEVERLRTTTEADMAELRARTDAAVAAAEASLADARTRFGEQLAERDRQVEAAREAANAAHIEASAAQAALAAANDSAERERQTTAQLRNQLDHARTDSEEKQAALHNQIDTAREEARAATADAAALRVDLATAHARAESAQRAADTERATVSTLTAELERVRTEQRSERERLETTHAQQLALVQRNADERVQALNDALTHARQTAGTAHSDSPAATKKATRKRPASKKAATAPKPPSE
;
A
#
# COMPACT_ATOMS: atom_id res chain seq x y z
N MET A 1 -97.22 -15.41 -27.08
CA MET A 1 -97.83 -14.20 -27.66
C MET A 1 -96.90 -13.76 -28.78
N SER A 2 -97.29 -13.79 -30.05
CA SER A 2 -98.56 -14.21 -30.67
C SER A 2 -98.23 -14.89 -32.04
N GLU A 3 -99.15 -15.41 -32.85
CA GLU A 3 -100.61 -15.27 -32.89
C GLU A 3 -101.30 -16.51 -33.46
N GLU A 4 -102.56 -16.72 -33.11
CA GLU A 4 -103.35 -17.91 -33.44
C GLU A 4 -104.14 -17.68 -34.76
N SER A 5 -103.62 -18.20 -35.88
CA SER A 5 -104.28 -18.05 -37.20
C SER A 5 -105.44 -19.04 -37.36
N ALA A 6 -106.64 -18.60 -36.96
CA ALA A 6 -107.87 -19.38 -37.04
C ALA A 6 -108.30 -19.69 -38.49
N THR A 7 -108.90 -20.87 -38.64
CA THR A 7 -109.34 -21.49 -39.90
C THR A 7 -110.42 -20.72 -40.66
N VAL A 8 -110.25 -20.61 -41.99
CA VAL A 8 -111.38 -20.36 -42.92
C VAL A 8 -111.77 -21.70 -43.55
N VAL A 9 -112.70 -22.42 -42.91
CA VAL A 9 -113.18 -23.72 -43.41
C VAL A 9 -114.13 -23.51 -44.59
N THR A 10 -113.56 -23.49 -45.80
CA THR A 10 -114.34 -23.58 -47.04
C THR A 10 -114.95 -24.98 -47.21
N ALA A 11 -116.00 -25.12 -48.01
CA ALA A 11 -116.80 -26.35 -48.14
C ALA A 11 -116.07 -27.55 -48.80
N VAL A 12 -114.75 -27.47 -49.01
CA VAL A 12 -113.93 -28.40 -49.81
C VAL A 12 -113.44 -29.61 -49.01
N ASP A 13 -113.43 -29.54 -47.67
CA ASP A 13 -112.83 -30.58 -46.80
C ASP A 13 -113.75 -31.75 -46.40
N ARG A 14 -114.92 -31.93 -47.05
CA ARG A 14 -115.85 -33.04 -46.73
C ARG A 14 -115.60 -34.30 -47.57
N CYS A 15 -115.91 -35.47 -47.00
CA CYS A 15 -115.83 -36.76 -47.67
C CYS A 15 -116.78 -36.85 -48.87
N HIS A 16 -116.28 -37.25 -50.04
CA HIS A 16 -117.08 -37.28 -51.28
C HIS A 16 -117.90 -38.58 -51.49
N TYR A 17 -118.20 -39.30 -50.39
CA TYR A 17 -119.00 -40.55 -50.38
C TYR A 17 -120.49 -40.22 -50.18
N PRO A 18 -121.44 -40.88 -50.89
CA PRO A 18 -122.86 -40.58 -50.75
C PRO A 18 -123.36 -40.70 -49.30
N GLY A 19 -123.98 -39.65 -48.77
CA GLY A 19 -124.49 -39.60 -47.40
C GLY A 19 -123.46 -39.26 -46.30
N CYS A 20 -122.15 -39.19 -46.62
CA CYS A 20 -121.12 -38.92 -45.61
C CYS A 20 -120.85 -37.41 -45.44
N SER A 21 -121.00 -36.90 -44.21
CA SER A 21 -120.72 -35.51 -43.84
C SER A 21 -119.34 -35.29 -43.19
N ARG A 22 -118.61 -36.38 -42.90
CA ARG A 22 -117.33 -36.39 -42.18
C ARG A 22 -116.22 -35.66 -42.98
N PRO A 23 -115.20 -35.07 -42.32
CA PRO A 23 -114.05 -34.50 -43.03
C PRO A 23 -113.28 -35.58 -43.83
N ARG A 24 -112.64 -35.17 -44.93
CA ARG A 24 -111.71 -36.03 -45.68
C ARG A 24 -110.46 -36.34 -44.85
N ARG A 25 -109.77 -37.44 -45.17
CA ARG A 25 -108.46 -37.74 -44.57
C ARG A 25 -107.44 -36.68 -45.04
N PRO A 26 -106.62 -36.10 -44.13
CA PRO A 26 -105.53 -35.19 -44.51
C PRO A 26 -104.61 -35.80 -45.56
N ASP A 27 -104.16 -34.98 -46.50
CA ASP A 27 -103.34 -35.44 -47.62
C ASP A 27 -101.96 -35.92 -47.13
N PRO A 28 -101.47 -37.10 -47.60
CA PRO A 28 -100.19 -37.65 -47.14
C PRO A 28 -99.02 -36.85 -47.70
N ALA A 29 -97.92 -36.77 -46.94
CA ALA A 29 -96.69 -36.04 -47.31
C ALA A 29 -96.07 -36.51 -48.64
N THR A 30 -96.35 -37.75 -49.06
CA THR A 30 -96.09 -38.25 -50.41
C THR A 30 -97.32 -39.02 -50.92
N GLY A 31 -97.74 -38.75 -52.16
CA GLY A 31 -98.87 -39.42 -52.81
C GLY A 31 -99.86 -38.46 -53.48
N ARG A 32 -101.04 -38.98 -53.83
CA ARG A 32 -102.12 -38.22 -54.50
C ARG A 32 -103.20 -37.84 -53.47
N PRO A 33 -103.68 -36.58 -53.45
CA PRO A 33 -104.69 -36.12 -52.48
C PRO A 33 -105.93 -37.01 -52.35
N SER A 34 -106.35 -37.22 -51.12
CA SER A 34 -107.50 -38.06 -50.75
C SER A 34 -108.80 -37.26 -50.79
N ARG A 35 -109.88 -37.87 -51.30
CA ARG A 35 -111.22 -37.25 -51.41
C ARG A 35 -112.28 -37.92 -50.52
N TYR A 36 -111.83 -38.77 -49.60
CA TYR A 36 -112.71 -39.57 -48.74
C TYR A 36 -112.14 -39.65 -47.32
N CYS A 37 -112.93 -40.08 -46.34
CA CYS A 37 -112.49 -40.17 -44.95
C CYS A 37 -111.84 -41.52 -44.59
N GLU A 38 -111.90 -42.51 -45.49
CA GLU A 38 -111.29 -43.86 -45.35
C GLU A 38 -111.68 -44.61 -44.06
N ARG A 39 -112.84 -44.28 -43.48
CA ARG A 39 -113.48 -44.99 -42.37
C ARG A 39 -114.70 -45.77 -42.86
N ALA A 40 -115.11 -46.78 -42.09
CA ALA A 40 -116.40 -47.44 -42.23
C ALA A 40 -117.54 -46.59 -41.65
N ASP A 41 -118.78 -46.90 -42.01
CA ASP A 41 -119.98 -46.39 -41.32
C ASP A 41 -120.17 -47.10 -39.97
N ASP A 42 -120.85 -46.45 -39.02
CA ASP A 42 -120.87 -46.85 -37.60
C ASP A 42 -121.62 -48.17 -37.30
N GLY A 43 -122.27 -48.75 -38.32
CA GLY A 43 -122.82 -50.12 -38.30
C GLY A 43 -121.93 -51.19 -38.95
N GLY A 44 -120.64 -50.90 -39.21
CA GLY A 44 -119.74 -51.81 -39.93
C GLY A 44 -119.85 -51.74 -41.47
N GLY A 45 -120.28 -50.58 -42.00
CA GLY A 45 -120.51 -50.39 -43.44
C GLY A 45 -119.24 -50.31 -44.30
N PRO A 46 -119.37 -50.33 -45.64
CA PRO A 46 -118.23 -50.30 -46.55
C PRO A 46 -117.32 -49.08 -46.35
N VAL A 47 -116.01 -49.29 -46.28
CA VAL A 47 -115.03 -48.20 -46.09
C VAL A 47 -115.17 -47.13 -47.18
N HIS A 48 -115.26 -45.86 -46.78
CA HIS A 48 -115.45 -44.73 -47.68
C HIS A 48 -114.19 -44.48 -48.51
N ASN A 49 -114.17 -45.04 -49.72
CA ASN A 49 -113.11 -44.89 -50.71
C ASN A 49 -113.71 -44.80 -52.14
N ARG A 50 -112.86 -44.56 -53.14
CA ARG A 50 -113.29 -44.36 -54.54
C ARG A 50 -114.05 -45.56 -55.14
N ALA A 51 -113.66 -46.79 -54.81
CA ALA A 51 -114.27 -48.00 -55.37
C ALA A 51 -115.69 -48.23 -54.81
N ASN A 52 -115.85 -48.11 -53.50
CA ASN A 52 -117.16 -48.23 -52.86
C ASN A 52 -118.08 -47.05 -53.22
N ALA A 53 -117.54 -45.83 -53.33
CA ALA A 53 -118.27 -44.64 -53.77
C ALA A 53 -118.81 -44.71 -55.20
N TRP A 54 -118.32 -45.63 -56.04
CA TRP A 54 -118.87 -45.90 -57.38
C TRP A 54 -120.00 -46.94 -57.33
N LYS A 55 -119.80 -48.05 -56.61
CA LYS A 55 -120.85 -49.07 -56.39
C LYS A 55 -122.09 -48.46 -55.74
N ALA A 56 -121.91 -47.62 -54.72
CA ALA A 56 -123.01 -46.94 -54.02
C ALA A 56 -123.89 -46.08 -54.96
N ARG A 57 -123.31 -45.42 -55.97
CA ARG A 57 -124.07 -44.62 -56.95
C ARG A 57 -124.82 -45.50 -57.94
N ARG A 58 -124.20 -46.59 -58.41
CA ARG A 58 -124.88 -47.56 -59.31
C ARG A 58 -126.10 -48.22 -58.66
N ALA A 59 -126.06 -48.43 -57.34
CA ALA A 59 -127.21 -48.92 -56.56
C ALA A 59 -128.34 -47.88 -56.36
N GLN A 60 -128.11 -46.60 -56.71
CA GLN A 60 -129.06 -45.49 -56.56
C GLN A 60 -129.66 -45.03 -57.90
N THR A 61 -129.48 -45.79 -58.99
CA THR A 61 -129.99 -45.45 -60.33
C THR A 61 -130.91 -46.56 -60.85
N PRO A 62 -132.24 -46.38 -60.83
CA PRO A 62 -133.16 -47.30 -61.48
C PRO A 62 -133.21 -47.02 -62.99
N SER A 63 -132.98 -48.03 -63.81
CA SER A 63 -133.26 -47.99 -65.25
C SER A 63 -134.21 -49.13 -65.59
N ALA A 64 -135.41 -48.77 -66.02
CA ALA A 64 -136.38 -49.68 -66.57
C ALA A 64 -136.55 -49.36 -68.05
N ASP A 65 -136.51 -50.38 -68.89
CA ASP A 65 -137.29 -50.39 -70.14
C ASP A 65 -137.53 -51.84 -70.58
N ALA A 66 -138.70 -52.11 -71.16
CA ALA A 66 -139.12 -53.47 -71.51
C ALA A 66 -140.19 -53.45 -72.60
N ARG A 67 -140.10 -54.35 -73.58
CA ARG A 67 -141.21 -54.67 -74.50
C ARG A 67 -141.00 -56.00 -75.25
N PRO A 68 -141.91 -56.98 -75.09
CA PRO A 68 -142.03 -58.16 -75.95
C PRO A 68 -143.30 -58.06 -76.85
N ASP A 69 -143.68 -59.19 -77.44
CA ASP A 69 -145.03 -59.56 -77.93
C ASP A 69 -145.56 -58.89 -79.23
N ALA A 70 -146.37 -59.56 -80.07
CA ALA A 70 -146.76 -60.99 -80.11
C ALA A 70 -147.29 -61.40 -81.51
N GLU A 71 -147.57 -62.68 -81.69
CA GLU A 71 -148.31 -63.25 -82.83
C GLU A 71 -149.78 -62.77 -82.89
N GLN A 72 -150.44 -62.97 -84.04
CA GLN A 72 -151.88 -62.71 -84.21
C GLN A 72 -152.51 -63.80 -85.09
N ALA A 73 -153.68 -64.30 -84.68
CA ALA A 73 -154.47 -65.32 -85.39
C ALA A 73 -155.85 -64.77 -85.79
N ASP A 74 -156.57 -65.48 -86.65
CA ASP A 74 -157.77 -65.01 -87.35
C ASP A 74 -158.91 -64.48 -86.47
N ALA A 75 -159.51 -63.37 -86.92
CA ALA A 75 -160.76 -62.80 -86.42
C ALA A 75 -161.61 -62.25 -87.60
N PRO A 76 -162.95 -62.28 -87.52
CA PRO A 76 -163.80 -62.13 -88.70
C PRO A 76 -163.79 -60.74 -89.37
N VAL A 77 -163.99 -60.78 -90.69
CA VAL A 77 -163.69 -59.74 -91.70
C VAL A 77 -164.29 -58.35 -91.43
N SER A 78 -165.35 -58.22 -90.63
CA SER A 78 -166.02 -56.94 -90.35
C SER A 78 -165.07 -55.90 -89.73
N MET A 79 -164.15 -56.30 -88.86
CA MET A 79 -163.18 -55.39 -88.22
C MET A 79 -162.04 -54.96 -89.15
N ALA A 80 -161.75 -55.73 -90.21
CA ALA A 80 -160.66 -55.44 -91.15
C ALA A 80 -160.93 -54.21 -92.03
N ARG A 81 -162.21 -53.79 -92.16
CA ARG A 81 -162.57 -52.60 -92.95
C ARG A 81 -162.35 -51.30 -92.17
N ALA A 82 -162.82 -51.26 -90.92
CA ALA A 82 -162.62 -50.09 -90.05
C ALA A 82 -161.14 -49.84 -89.74
N THR A 83 -160.34 -50.90 -89.55
CA THR A 83 -158.89 -50.75 -89.37
C THR A 83 -158.18 -50.37 -90.67
N LEU A 84 -158.69 -50.72 -91.85
CA LEU A 84 -158.14 -50.26 -93.12
C LEU A 84 -158.39 -48.75 -93.36
N GLU A 85 -159.57 -48.24 -93.04
CA GLU A 85 -159.86 -46.80 -93.14
C GLU A 85 -158.95 -45.96 -92.22
N GLN A 86 -158.81 -46.34 -90.94
CA GLN A 86 -157.86 -45.66 -90.04
C GLN A 86 -156.40 -45.73 -90.55
N ARG A 87 -155.99 -46.86 -91.12
CA ARG A 87 -154.63 -47.02 -91.71
C ARG A 87 -154.40 -46.17 -92.97
N LEU A 88 -155.46 -45.71 -93.63
CA LEU A 88 -155.36 -44.79 -94.78
C LEU A 88 -155.31 -43.33 -94.32
N ASP A 89 -156.06 -42.93 -93.28
CA ASP A 89 -155.98 -41.58 -92.71
C ASP A 89 -154.66 -41.29 -91.98
N GLU A 90 -154.04 -42.29 -91.35
CA GLU A 90 -152.70 -42.15 -90.74
C GLU A 90 -151.56 -42.08 -91.78
N LEU A 91 -151.81 -42.49 -93.02
CA LEU A 91 -150.77 -42.70 -94.04
C LEU A 91 -150.04 -41.41 -94.48
N PRO A 92 -150.71 -40.25 -94.72
CA PRO A 92 -150.03 -39.00 -95.08
C PRO A 92 -149.08 -38.50 -93.99
N GLN A 93 -149.43 -38.69 -92.72
CA GLN A 93 -148.57 -38.30 -91.61
C GLN A 93 -147.33 -39.21 -91.53
N ARG A 94 -147.50 -40.53 -91.66
CA ARG A 94 -146.35 -41.46 -91.72
C ARG A 94 -145.44 -41.20 -92.92
N VAL A 95 -145.99 -40.85 -94.08
CA VAL A 95 -145.20 -40.42 -95.25
C VAL A 95 -144.44 -39.12 -94.95
N SER A 96 -145.03 -38.18 -94.22
CA SER A 96 -144.36 -36.93 -93.81
C SER A 96 -143.22 -37.20 -92.81
N GLU A 97 -143.44 -38.07 -91.81
CA GLU A 97 -142.42 -38.51 -90.85
C GLU A 97 -141.25 -39.22 -91.54
N PHE A 98 -141.53 -40.14 -92.49
CA PHE A 98 -140.50 -40.78 -93.30
C PHE A 98 -139.75 -39.78 -94.18
N ARG A 99 -140.45 -38.83 -94.80
CA ARG A 99 -139.82 -37.79 -95.62
C ARG A 99 -138.89 -36.91 -94.79
N GLN A 100 -139.32 -36.52 -93.59
CA GLN A 100 -138.51 -35.73 -92.65
C GLN A 100 -137.30 -36.52 -92.16
N TYR A 101 -137.45 -37.81 -91.83
CA TYR A 101 -136.32 -38.70 -91.53
C TYR A 101 -135.34 -38.81 -92.70
N PHE A 102 -135.81 -38.91 -93.96
CA PHE A 102 -134.94 -38.91 -95.13
C PHE A 102 -134.29 -37.54 -95.37
N ASP A 103 -134.98 -36.43 -95.14
CA ASP A 103 -134.39 -35.08 -95.21
C ASP A 103 -133.29 -34.89 -94.13
N ASP A 104 -133.52 -35.37 -92.90
CA ASP A 104 -132.54 -35.36 -91.79
C ASP A 104 -131.35 -36.28 -92.05
N VAL A 105 -131.59 -37.49 -92.58
CA VAL A 105 -130.52 -38.42 -93.00
C VAL A 105 -129.73 -37.83 -94.18
N LEU A 106 -130.37 -37.14 -95.13
CA LEU A 106 -129.68 -36.42 -96.19
C LEU A 106 -128.93 -35.19 -95.68
N ALA A 107 -129.40 -34.51 -94.62
CA ALA A 107 -128.66 -33.45 -93.95
C ALA A 107 -127.43 -34.02 -93.22
N GLY A 108 -127.57 -35.14 -92.52
CA GLY A 108 -126.46 -35.86 -91.88
C GLY A 108 -125.44 -36.39 -92.88
N ILE A 109 -125.88 -36.94 -94.02
CA ILE A 109 -124.99 -37.38 -95.11
C ILE A 109 -124.32 -36.19 -95.79
N ARG A 110 -124.97 -35.03 -95.93
CA ARG A 110 -124.31 -33.80 -96.43
C ARG A 110 -123.27 -33.29 -95.44
N ALA A 111 -123.56 -33.25 -94.15
CA ALA A 111 -122.61 -32.79 -93.13
C ALA A 111 -121.41 -33.76 -92.95
N ALA A 112 -121.66 -35.07 -92.95
CA ALA A 112 -120.59 -36.08 -92.89
C ALA A 112 -119.85 -36.26 -94.23
N GLY A 113 -120.46 -35.82 -95.33
CA GLY A 113 -119.88 -35.76 -96.68
C GLY A 113 -119.27 -34.40 -97.04
N ASP A 114 -119.27 -33.44 -96.10
CA ASP A 114 -118.63 -32.14 -96.29
C ASP A 114 -117.12 -32.27 -96.07
N VAL A 115 -116.45 -32.76 -97.11
CA VAL A 115 -115.00 -32.96 -97.13
C VAL A 115 -114.23 -31.63 -97.03
N GLU A 116 -114.85 -30.50 -97.38
CA GLU A 116 -114.25 -29.18 -97.24
C GLU A 116 -114.29 -28.70 -95.78
N ALA A 117 -115.43 -28.86 -95.08
CA ALA A 117 -115.52 -28.58 -93.65
C ALA A 117 -114.63 -29.52 -92.82
N ALA A 118 -114.66 -30.83 -93.09
CA ALA A 118 -113.78 -31.79 -92.43
C ALA A 118 -112.30 -31.53 -92.73
N GLY A 119 -111.97 -31.11 -93.95
CA GLY A 119 -110.64 -30.66 -94.33
C GLY A 119 -110.20 -29.42 -93.53
N ALA A 120 -111.07 -28.42 -93.41
CA ALA A 120 -110.79 -27.20 -92.66
C ALA A 120 -110.59 -27.47 -91.15
N GLU A 121 -111.37 -28.36 -90.54
CA GLU A 121 -111.16 -28.80 -89.15
C GLU A 121 -109.82 -29.54 -88.98
N VAL A 122 -109.46 -30.43 -89.90
CA VAL A 122 -108.16 -31.13 -89.88
C VAL A 122 -107.00 -30.17 -90.10
N GLU A 123 -107.14 -29.17 -90.98
CA GLU A 123 -106.13 -28.12 -91.19
C GLU A 123 -105.98 -27.18 -89.98
N ASP A 124 -107.08 -26.83 -89.30
CA ASP A 124 -107.02 -26.01 -88.08
C ASP A 124 -106.39 -26.79 -86.92
N ALA A 125 -106.80 -28.04 -86.72
CA ALA A 125 -106.17 -28.96 -85.77
C ALA A 125 -104.69 -29.22 -86.10
N HIS A 126 -104.31 -29.27 -87.38
CA HIS A 126 -102.92 -29.39 -87.80
C HIS A 126 -102.12 -28.10 -87.54
N ARG A 127 -102.69 -26.92 -87.82
CA ARG A 127 -102.07 -25.61 -87.51
C ARG A 127 -101.90 -25.41 -86.01
N ASP A 128 -102.88 -25.78 -85.19
CA ASP A 128 -102.80 -25.77 -83.72
C ASP A 128 -101.80 -26.83 -83.19
N ALA A 129 -101.78 -28.04 -83.75
CA ALA A 129 -100.77 -29.05 -83.39
C ALA A 129 -99.35 -28.57 -83.72
N LEU A 130 -99.12 -27.99 -84.90
CA LEU A 130 -97.85 -27.38 -85.27
C LEU A 130 -97.51 -26.20 -84.36
N ALA A 131 -98.47 -25.34 -83.99
CA ALA A 131 -98.24 -24.25 -83.04
C ALA A 131 -97.81 -24.78 -81.66
N LYS A 132 -98.46 -25.84 -81.17
CA LYS A 132 -98.14 -26.53 -79.91
C LYS A 132 -96.78 -27.22 -79.94
N VAL A 133 -96.38 -27.83 -81.07
CA VAL A 133 -95.03 -28.38 -81.28
C VAL A 133 -93.99 -27.25 -81.29
N ASN A 134 -94.17 -26.22 -82.10
CA ASN A 134 -93.27 -25.05 -82.15
C ASN A 134 -93.15 -24.33 -80.79
N GLU A 135 -94.19 -24.33 -79.95
CA GLU A 135 -94.15 -23.82 -78.58
C GLU A 135 -93.47 -24.79 -77.60
N ALA A 136 -93.65 -26.10 -77.77
CA ALA A 136 -92.92 -27.11 -77.00
C ALA A 136 -91.42 -27.11 -77.30
N GLU A 137 -91.04 -27.00 -78.58
CA GLU A 137 -89.66 -26.90 -79.03
C GLU A 137 -89.00 -25.60 -78.53
N ARG A 138 -89.66 -24.43 -78.69
CA ARG A 138 -89.15 -23.16 -78.14
C ARG A 138 -88.93 -23.22 -76.62
N ARG A 139 -89.85 -23.86 -75.87
CA ARG A 139 -89.67 -24.10 -74.42
C ARG A 139 -88.57 -25.11 -74.11
N ALA A 140 -88.43 -26.19 -74.89
CA ALA A 140 -87.37 -27.17 -74.72
C ALA A 140 -85.99 -26.54 -74.96
N SER A 141 -85.79 -25.82 -76.07
CA SER A 141 -84.53 -25.12 -76.36
C SER A 141 -84.24 -23.99 -75.37
N ALA A 142 -85.26 -23.33 -74.81
CA ALA A 142 -85.07 -22.35 -73.74
C ALA A 142 -84.65 -23.02 -72.42
N ALA A 143 -85.27 -24.13 -72.05
CA ALA A 143 -84.90 -24.92 -70.88
C ALA A 143 -83.48 -25.50 -71.02
N GLU A 144 -83.12 -26.00 -72.20
CA GLU A 144 -81.77 -26.51 -72.48
C GLU A 144 -80.70 -25.42 -72.37
N ARG A 145 -80.93 -24.23 -72.96
CA ARG A 145 -80.01 -23.09 -72.80
C ARG A 145 -79.90 -22.65 -71.33
N SER A 146 -81.00 -22.68 -70.58
CA SER A 146 -81.02 -22.37 -69.15
C SER A 146 -80.27 -23.40 -68.31
N ALA A 147 -80.38 -24.69 -68.66
CA ALA A 147 -79.65 -25.79 -68.03
C ALA A 147 -78.15 -25.67 -68.28
N ARG A 148 -77.72 -25.56 -69.56
CA ARG A 148 -76.31 -25.34 -69.92
C ARG A 148 -75.73 -24.11 -69.18
N ALA A 149 -76.43 -22.98 -69.23
CA ALA A 149 -76.01 -21.77 -68.52
C ALA A 149 -76.11 -21.87 -66.98
N ALA A 150 -76.69 -22.92 -66.41
CA ALA A 150 -76.60 -23.24 -64.98
C ALA A 150 -75.43 -24.20 -64.69
N ASP A 151 -75.21 -25.19 -65.56
CA ASP A 151 -74.07 -26.12 -65.49
C ASP A 151 -72.73 -25.39 -65.68
N ASP A 152 -72.65 -24.44 -66.62
CA ASP A 152 -71.49 -23.58 -66.87
C ASP A 152 -71.14 -22.75 -65.63
N ARG A 153 -72.14 -22.10 -65.01
CA ARG A 153 -71.97 -21.34 -63.76
C ARG A 153 -71.62 -22.24 -62.58
N ALA A 154 -72.16 -23.47 -62.53
CA ALA A 154 -71.81 -24.43 -61.50
C ALA A 154 -70.40 -25.02 -61.69
N ALA A 155 -69.90 -25.09 -62.93
CA ALA A 155 -68.52 -25.46 -63.23
C ALA A 155 -67.55 -24.34 -62.85
N GLN A 156 -67.83 -23.10 -63.25
CA GLN A 156 -67.06 -21.93 -62.85
C GLN A 156 -67.02 -21.80 -61.31
N ALA A 157 -68.16 -21.91 -60.62
CA ALA A 157 -68.23 -21.84 -59.16
C ALA A 157 -67.65 -23.07 -58.42
N ARG A 158 -67.24 -24.13 -59.14
CA ARG A 158 -66.37 -25.19 -58.61
C ARG A 158 -64.90 -24.84 -58.82
N GLN A 159 -64.52 -24.43 -60.03
CA GLN A 159 -63.16 -23.97 -60.33
C GLN A 159 -62.72 -22.83 -59.41
N GLU A 160 -63.55 -21.80 -59.21
CA GLU A 160 -63.27 -20.67 -58.29
C GLU A 160 -63.09 -21.11 -56.82
N ARG A 161 -63.65 -22.26 -56.43
CA ARG A 161 -63.42 -22.87 -55.11
C ARG A 161 -62.15 -23.69 -55.08
N GLU A 162 -61.92 -24.53 -56.08
CA GLU A 162 -60.71 -25.34 -56.23
C GLU A 162 -59.46 -24.46 -56.29
N GLU A 163 -59.53 -23.30 -56.97
CA GLU A 163 -58.48 -22.27 -56.99
C GLU A 163 -58.33 -21.56 -55.62
N ALA A 164 -59.43 -21.22 -54.93
CA ALA A 164 -59.38 -20.58 -53.61
C ALA A 164 -58.87 -21.52 -52.50
N ASP A 165 -59.25 -22.79 -52.53
CA ASP A 165 -58.81 -23.82 -51.60
C ASP A 165 -57.32 -24.13 -51.83
N ALA A 166 -56.86 -24.22 -53.09
CA ALA A 166 -55.44 -24.38 -53.42
C ALA A 166 -54.58 -23.19 -52.96
N LEU A 167 -55.05 -21.95 -53.15
CA LEU A 167 -54.39 -20.74 -52.64
C LEU A 167 -54.36 -20.70 -51.10
N ALA A 168 -55.38 -21.25 -50.44
CA ALA A 168 -55.40 -21.38 -48.98
C ALA A 168 -54.39 -22.44 -48.48
N GLU A 169 -54.27 -23.59 -49.16
CA GLU A 169 -53.26 -24.61 -48.86
C GLU A 169 -51.82 -24.10 -49.08
N GLU A 170 -51.57 -23.36 -50.16
CA GLU A 170 -50.27 -22.71 -50.41
C GLU A 170 -49.95 -21.68 -49.31
N ALA A 171 -50.91 -20.80 -48.98
CA ALA A 171 -50.73 -19.79 -47.94
C ALA A 171 -50.49 -20.40 -46.55
N LEU A 172 -51.19 -21.48 -46.18
CA LEU A 172 -50.96 -22.19 -44.93
C LEU A 172 -49.59 -22.89 -44.91
N THR A 173 -49.17 -23.46 -46.02
CA THR A 173 -47.86 -24.11 -46.17
C THR A 173 -46.72 -23.08 -46.04
N GLU A 174 -46.84 -21.90 -46.66
CA GLU A 174 -45.86 -20.83 -46.55
C GLU A 174 -45.84 -20.22 -45.14
N VAL A 175 -46.99 -20.06 -44.47
CA VAL A 175 -47.04 -19.62 -43.07
C VAL A 175 -46.33 -20.60 -42.14
N GLU A 176 -46.52 -21.91 -42.31
CA GLU A 176 -45.82 -22.92 -41.49
C GLU A 176 -44.32 -22.99 -41.84
N ARG A 177 -43.94 -22.79 -43.11
CA ARG A 177 -42.53 -22.68 -43.51
C ARG A 177 -41.86 -21.45 -42.89
N LEU A 178 -42.52 -20.29 -42.89
CA LEU A 178 -42.04 -19.07 -42.23
C LEU A 178 -41.98 -19.23 -40.71
N ARG A 179 -42.98 -19.90 -40.11
CA ARG A 179 -43.00 -20.22 -38.68
C ARG A 179 -41.80 -21.09 -38.30
N THR A 180 -41.64 -22.24 -38.94
CA THR A 180 -40.53 -23.18 -38.65
C THR A 180 -39.16 -22.55 -38.89
N THR A 181 -39.02 -21.71 -39.93
CA THR A 181 -37.79 -20.93 -40.17
C THR A 181 -37.52 -19.96 -39.02
N THR A 182 -38.50 -19.14 -38.62
CA THR A 182 -38.32 -18.14 -37.54
C THR A 182 -38.15 -18.78 -36.15
N GLU A 183 -38.75 -19.93 -35.88
CA GLU A 183 -38.50 -20.70 -34.66
C GLU A 183 -37.06 -21.26 -34.64
N ALA A 184 -36.52 -21.70 -35.78
CA ALA A 184 -35.12 -22.12 -35.92
C ALA A 184 -34.13 -20.94 -35.80
N ASP A 185 -34.36 -19.83 -36.48
CA ASP A 185 -33.54 -18.61 -36.40
C ASP A 185 -33.48 -18.08 -34.95
N MET A 186 -34.62 -18.08 -34.25
CA MET A 186 -34.70 -17.67 -32.85
C MET A 186 -34.10 -18.70 -31.88
N ALA A 187 -33.99 -19.98 -32.26
CA ALA A 187 -33.25 -20.97 -31.49
C ALA A 187 -31.73 -20.80 -31.70
N GLU A 188 -31.28 -20.57 -32.93
CA GLU A 188 -29.86 -20.31 -33.22
C GLU A 188 -29.39 -19.00 -32.58
N LEU A 189 -30.18 -17.93 -32.67
CA LEU A 189 -29.84 -16.65 -32.06
C LEU A 189 -29.65 -16.78 -30.54
N ARG A 190 -30.52 -17.53 -29.85
CA ARG A 190 -30.37 -17.84 -28.42
C ARG A 190 -29.10 -18.64 -28.15
N ALA A 191 -28.85 -19.72 -28.89
CA ALA A 191 -27.63 -20.51 -28.74
C ALA A 191 -26.35 -19.69 -28.97
N ARG A 192 -26.36 -18.77 -29.93
CA ARG A 192 -25.28 -17.81 -30.19
C ARG A 192 -25.10 -16.80 -29.05
N THR A 193 -26.19 -16.26 -28.48
CA THR A 193 -26.09 -15.35 -27.33
C THR A 193 -25.62 -16.05 -26.07
N ASP A 194 -26.11 -17.26 -25.79
CA ASP A 194 -25.75 -18.03 -24.60
C ASP A 194 -24.27 -18.43 -24.65
N ALA A 195 -23.78 -18.86 -25.83
CA ALA A 195 -22.36 -19.13 -26.05
C ALA A 195 -21.49 -17.86 -25.92
N ALA A 196 -21.97 -16.70 -26.39
CA ALA A 196 -21.25 -15.43 -26.26
C ALA A 196 -21.18 -14.94 -24.79
N VAL A 197 -22.26 -15.11 -24.03
CA VAL A 197 -22.29 -14.83 -22.58
C VAL A 197 -21.35 -15.76 -21.84
N ALA A 198 -21.41 -17.07 -22.06
CA ALA A 198 -20.51 -18.03 -21.42
C ALA A 198 -19.03 -17.76 -21.74
N ALA A 199 -18.71 -17.36 -22.98
CA ALA A 199 -17.36 -16.96 -23.36
C ALA A 199 -16.90 -15.66 -22.66
N ALA A 200 -17.80 -14.67 -22.52
CA ALA A 200 -17.51 -13.43 -21.80
C ALA A 200 -17.32 -13.66 -20.29
N GLU A 201 -18.14 -14.52 -19.67
CA GLU A 201 -18.00 -14.91 -18.26
C GLU A 201 -16.70 -15.68 -18.01
N ALA A 202 -16.35 -16.63 -18.90
CA ALA A 202 -15.07 -17.35 -18.83
C ALA A 202 -13.86 -16.40 -18.97
N SER A 203 -13.90 -15.45 -19.93
CA SER A 203 -12.86 -14.44 -20.09
C SER A 203 -12.77 -13.48 -18.89
N LEU A 204 -13.90 -13.17 -18.24
CA LEU A 204 -13.93 -12.34 -17.03
C LEU A 204 -13.38 -13.09 -15.81
N ALA A 205 -13.64 -14.40 -15.70
CA ALA A 205 -13.07 -15.24 -14.65
C ALA A 205 -11.55 -15.38 -14.80
N ASP A 206 -11.07 -15.68 -16.01
CA ASP A 206 -9.64 -15.73 -16.35
C ASP A 206 -8.92 -14.39 -16.08
N ALA A 207 -9.51 -13.27 -16.52
CA ALA A 207 -8.96 -11.94 -16.24
C ALA A 207 -8.89 -11.61 -14.74
N ARG A 208 -9.89 -12.03 -13.96
CA ARG A 208 -9.89 -11.88 -12.49
C ARG A 208 -8.80 -12.72 -11.82
N THR A 209 -8.60 -13.96 -12.26
CA THR A 209 -7.52 -14.82 -11.76
C THR A 209 -6.15 -14.21 -12.04
N ARG A 210 -5.88 -13.82 -13.29
CA ARG A 210 -4.61 -13.18 -13.68
C ARG A 210 -4.34 -11.88 -12.92
N PHE A 211 -5.37 -11.08 -12.66
CA PHE A 211 -5.23 -9.86 -11.86
C PHE A 211 -4.94 -10.16 -10.38
N GLY A 212 -5.57 -11.20 -9.81
CA GLY A 212 -5.25 -11.70 -8.47
C GLY A 212 -3.81 -12.21 -8.35
N GLU A 213 -3.33 -12.95 -9.35
CA GLU A 213 -1.94 -13.41 -9.45
C GLU A 213 -0.95 -12.24 -9.53
N GLN A 214 -1.26 -11.22 -10.36
CA GLN A 214 -0.45 -10.01 -10.48
C GLN A 214 -0.40 -9.20 -9.17
N LEU A 215 -1.51 -9.10 -8.43
CA LEU A 215 -1.50 -8.48 -7.10
C LEU A 215 -0.68 -9.30 -6.10
N ALA A 216 -0.82 -10.62 -6.06
CA ALA A 216 -0.05 -11.48 -5.17
C ALA A 216 1.46 -11.51 -5.50
N GLU A 217 1.83 -11.32 -6.77
CA GLU A 217 3.22 -11.10 -7.20
C GLU A 217 3.74 -9.73 -6.76
N ARG A 218 2.98 -8.66 -7.01
CA ARG A 218 3.31 -7.30 -6.54
C ARG A 218 3.53 -7.27 -5.02
N ASP A 219 2.66 -7.93 -4.26
CA ASP A 219 2.72 -7.91 -2.80
C ASP A 219 3.95 -8.66 -2.28
N ARG A 220 4.30 -9.80 -2.89
CA ARG A 220 5.57 -10.49 -2.61
C ARG A 220 6.79 -9.63 -2.95
N GLN A 221 6.76 -8.88 -4.06
CA GLN A 221 7.84 -7.93 -4.42
C GLN A 221 7.93 -6.76 -3.44
N VAL A 222 6.80 -6.23 -2.95
CA VAL A 222 6.76 -5.13 -1.99
C VAL A 222 7.28 -5.56 -0.61
N GLU A 223 6.91 -6.74 -0.10
CA GLU A 223 7.47 -7.23 1.17
C GLU A 223 8.95 -7.58 1.04
N ALA A 224 9.39 -8.24 -0.05
CA ALA A 224 10.81 -8.50 -0.29
C ALA A 224 11.64 -7.20 -0.38
N ALA A 225 11.10 -6.14 -0.99
CA ALA A 225 11.73 -4.82 -1.03
C ALA A 225 11.80 -4.15 0.35
N ARG A 226 10.79 -4.35 1.21
CA ARG A 226 10.80 -3.87 2.61
C ARG A 226 11.79 -4.63 3.47
N GLU A 227 11.86 -5.96 3.34
CA GLU A 227 12.85 -6.79 4.03
C GLU A 227 14.28 -6.39 3.65
N ALA A 228 14.55 -6.20 2.35
CA ALA A 228 15.84 -5.71 1.86
C ALA A 228 16.17 -4.29 2.36
N ALA A 229 15.19 -3.37 2.37
CA ALA A 229 15.38 -2.02 2.89
C ALA A 229 15.64 -2.00 4.41
N ASN A 230 14.96 -2.85 5.17
CA ASN A 230 15.17 -3.01 6.61
C ASN A 230 16.56 -3.61 6.91
N ALA A 231 16.98 -4.63 6.15
CA ALA A 231 18.32 -5.21 6.27
C ALA A 231 19.42 -4.17 5.97
N ALA A 232 19.29 -3.44 4.85
CA ALA A 232 20.22 -2.37 4.49
C ALA A 232 20.26 -1.22 5.52
N HIS A 233 19.12 -0.91 6.17
CA HIS A 233 19.08 0.07 7.25
C HIS A 233 19.80 -0.42 8.51
N ILE A 234 19.63 -1.70 8.88
CA ILE A 234 20.35 -2.32 10.00
C ILE A 234 21.86 -2.33 9.71
N GLU A 235 22.28 -2.77 8.54
CA GLU A 235 23.69 -2.78 8.11
C GLU A 235 24.31 -1.37 8.12
N ALA A 236 23.59 -0.37 7.59
CA ALA A 236 24.04 1.02 7.62
C ALA A 236 24.18 1.57 9.05
N SER A 237 23.24 1.24 9.95
CA SER A 237 23.32 1.65 11.36
C SER A 237 24.49 0.98 12.10
N ALA A 238 24.75 -0.31 11.81
CA ALA A 238 25.89 -1.04 12.35
C ALA A 238 27.23 -0.50 11.84
N ALA A 239 27.32 -0.15 10.55
CA ALA A 239 28.49 0.47 9.96
C ALA A 239 28.76 1.87 10.56
N GLN A 240 27.72 2.67 10.81
CA GLN A 240 27.84 3.96 11.49
C GLN A 240 28.31 3.81 12.94
N ALA A 241 27.77 2.84 13.69
CA ALA A 241 28.20 2.54 15.05
C ALA A 241 29.65 2.05 15.12
N ALA A 242 30.07 1.20 14.17
CA ALA A 242 31.45 0.74 14.05
C ALA A 242 32.42 1.88 13.71
N LEU A 243 32.04 2.79 12.81
CA LEU A 243 32.82 3.98 12.47
C LEU A 243 32.96 4.93 13.67
N ALA A 244 31.90 5.15 14.44
CA ALA A 244 31.95 5.95 15.67
C ALA A 244 32.91 5.32 16.71
N ALA A 245 32.78 4.01 16.98
CA ALA A 245 33.65 3.30 17.90
C ALA A 245 35.14 3.32 17.47
N ALA A 246 35.41 3.21 16.17
CA ALA A 246 36.76 3.32 15.62
C ALA A 246 37.34 4.74 15.79
N ASN A 247 36.55 5.79 15.54
CA ASN A 247 36.95 7.17 15.77
C ASN A 247 37.24 7.45 17.25
N ASP A 248 36.41 6.92 18.16
CA ASP A 248 36.62 7.04 19.61
C ASP A 248 37.86 6.27 20.10
N SER A 249 38.22 5.14 19.46
CA SER A 249 39.49 4.45 19.74
C SER A 249 40.67 5.30 19.28
N ALA A 250 40.65 5.75 18.03
CA ALA A 250 41.71 6.56 17.45
C ALA A 250 41.90 7.90 18.18
N GLU A 251 40.84 8.49 18.75
CA GLU A 251 40.95 9.69 19.59
C GLU A 251 41.57 9.38 20.96
N ARG A 252 41.18 8.28 21.61
CA ARG A 252 41.83 7.83 22.86
C ARG A 252 43.31 7.51 22.64
N GLU A 253 43.66 6.87 21.53
CA GLU A 253 45.05 6.60 21.13
C GLU A 253 45.84 7.90 20.89
N ARG A 254 45.25 8.90 20.22
CA ARG A 254 45.85 10.25 20.07
C ARG A 254 46.09 10.92 21.43
N GLN A 255 45.10 10.88 22.33
CA GLN A 255 45.20 11.48 23.67
C GLN A 255 46.25 10.78 24.54
N THR A 256 46.27 9.44 24.56
CA THR A 256 47.32 8.66 25.25
C THR A 256 48.70 8.98 24.68
N THR A 257 48.83 9.08 23.35
CA THR A 257 50.11 9.43 22.70
C THR A 257 50.56 10.85 23.04
N ALA A 258 49.64 11.82 23.13
CA ALA A 258 49.95 13.18 23.56
C ALA A 258 50.35 13.23 25.04
N GLN A 259 49.66 12.48 25.91
CA GLN A 259 50.02 12.36 27.33
C GLN A 259 51.40 11.74 27.52
N LEU A 260 51.73 10.68 26.79
CA LEU A 260 53.05 10.03 26.81
C LEU A 260 54.17 10.97 26.31
N ARG A 261 53.92 11.78 25.28
CA ARG A 261 54.86 12.83 24.84
C ARG A 261 55.09 13.86 25.96
N ASN A 262 54.02 14.41 26.52
CA ASN A 262 54.13 15.40 27.60
C ASN A 262 54.86 14.84 28.83
N GLN A 263 54.64 13.56 29.19
CA GLN A 263 55.37 12.88 30.25
C GLN A 263 56.86 12.69 29.92
N LEU A 264 57.18 12.34 28.68
CA LEU A 264 58.56 12.14 28.23
C LEU A 264 59.33 13.46 28.12
N ASP A 265 58.69 14.54 27.67
CA ASP A 265 59.29 15.87 27.60
C ASP A 265 59.41 16.51 29.00
N HIS A 266 58.44 16.31 29.90
CA HIS A 266 58.59 16.67 31.31
C HIS A 266 59.77 15.91 31.95
N ALA A 267 59.90 14.61 31.70
CA ALA A 267 61.02 13.79 32.20
C ALA A 267 62.39 14.19 31.60
N ARG A 268 62.43 14.77 30.39
CA ARG A 268 63.62 15.39 29.82
C ARG A 268 63.99 16.66 30.58
N THR A 269 63.07 17.62 30.72
CA THR A 269 63.30 18.86 31.49
C THR A 269 63.75 18.53 32.92
N ASP A 270 63.08 17.59 33.58
CA ASP A 270 63.44 17.06 34.89
C ASP A 270 64.87 16.49 34.97
N SER A 271 65.38 15.92 33.86
CA SER A 271 66.74 15.37 33.77
C SER A 271 67.76 16.47 33.49
N GLU A 272 67.42 17.42 32.62
CA GLU A 272 68.25 18.58 32.27
C GLU A 272 68.42 19.53 33.46
N GLU A 273 67.35 19.81 34.22
CA GLU A 273 67.41 20.57 35.47
C GLU A 273 68.28 19.88 36.52
N LYS A 274 68.15 18.55 36.68
CA LYS A 274 68.99 17.78 37.61
C LYS A 274 70.46 17.76 37.17
N GLN A 275 70.74 17.69 35.87
CA GLN A 275 72.11 17.79 35.33
C GLN A 275 72.68 19.20 35.53
N ALA A 276 71.92 20.26 35.30
CA ALA A 276 72.33 21.64 35.55
C ALA A 276 72.58 21.90 37.04
N ALA A 277 71.72 21.39 37.93
CA ALA A 277 71.90 21.49 39.37
C ALA A 277 73.17 20.75 39.84
N LEU A 278 73.43 19.54 39.32
CA LEU A 278 74.67 18.80 39.60
C LEU A 278 75.91 19.51 39.04
N HIS A 279 75.82 20.13 37.86
CA HIS A 279 76.92 20.91 37.27
C HIS A 279 77.27 22.12 38.14
N ASN A 280 76.25 22.89 38.55
CA ASN A 280 76.41 24.02 39.46
C ASN A 280 76.99 23.58 40.81
N GLN A 281 76.53 22.46 41.39
CA GLN A 281 77.11 21.90 42.62
C GLN A 281 78.59 21.51 42.45
N ILE A 282 78.96 20.92 41.31
CA ILE A 282 80.35 20.58 40.99
C ILE A 282 81.21 21.84 40.85
N ASP A 283 80.71 22.91 40.21
CA ASP A 283 81.46 24.16 40.07
C ASP A 283 81.56 24.96 41.37
N THR A 284 80.49 25.02 42.19
CA THR A 284 80.58 25.56 43.56
C THR A 284 81.62 24.78 44.38
N ALA A 285 81.59 23.43 44.35
CA ALA A 285 82.57 22.61 45.06
C ALA A 285 84.01 22.79 44.52
N ARG A 286 84.18 23.10 43.23
CA ARG A 286 85.49 23.47 42.63
C ARG A 286 85.94 24.85 43.10
N GLU A 287 85.04 25.81 43.25
CA GLU A 287 85.35 27.15 43.77
C GLU A 287 85.68 27.12 45.27
N GLU A 288 84.92 26.39 46.07
CA GLU A 288 85.22 26.09 47.49
C GLU A 288 86.58 25.38 47.63
N ALA A 289 86.87 24.37 46.80
CA ALA A 289 88.16 23.68 46.81
C ALA A 289 89.33 24.60 46.38
N ARG A 290 89.11 25.52 45.43
CA ARG A 290 90.10 26.54 45.04
C ARG A 290 90.34 27.54 46.17
N ALA A 291 89.28 28.03 46.82
CA ALA A 291 89.35 28.92 47.97
C ALA A 291 90.11 28.25 49.12
N ALA A 292 89.71 27.05 49.54
CA ALA A 292 90.41 26.28 50.57
C ALA A 292 91.88 25.97 50.21
N THR A 293 92.20 25.79 48.92
CA THR A 293 93.60 25.64 48.46
C THR A 293 94.40 26.94 48.57
N ALA A 294 93.76 28.09 48.29
CA ALA A 294 94.35 29.41 48.45
C ALA A 294 94.53 29.79 49.92
N ASP A 295 93.53 29.55 50.77
CA ASP A 295 93.61 29.73 52.22
C ASP A 295 94.69 28.83 52.83
N ALA A 296 94.76 27.56 52.43
CA ALA A 296 95.84 26.66 52.83
C ALA A 296 97.21 27.11 52.31
N ALA A 297 97.30 27.92 51.25
CA ALA A 297 98.55 28.54 50.79
C ALA A 297 98.89 29.80 51.61
N ALA A 298 97.90 30.66 51.91
CA ALA A 298 98.05 31.81 52.80
C ALA A 298 98.52 31.38 54.19
N LEU A 299 97.85 30.39 54.80
CA LEU A 299 98.24 29.80 56.09
C LEU A 299 99.66 29.22 56.08
N ARG A 300 100.14 28.68 54.95
CA ARG A 300 101.55 28.24 54.82
C ARG A 300 102.53 29.43 54.76
N VAL A 301 102.15 30.53 54.12
CA VAL A 301 102.95 31.78 54.11
C VAL A 301 102.96 32.45 55.48
N ASP A 302 101.82 32.49 56.18
CA ASP A 302 101.71 33.00 57.54
C ASP A 302 102.50 32.15 58.53
N LEU A 303 102.43 30.82 58.44
CA LEU A 303 103.22 29.90 59.26
C LEU A 303 104.72 30.04 58.99
N ALA A 304 105.14 30.17 57.72
CA ALA A 304 106.53 30.45 57.37
C ALA A 304 106.99 31.82 57.90
N THR A 305 106.13 32.83 57.86
CA THR A 305 106.38 34.17 58.41
C THR A 305 106.47 34.14 59.94
N ALA A 306 105.63 33.35 60.61
CA ALA A 306 105.67 33.13 62.05
C ALA A 306 106.96 32.39 62.47
N HIS A 307 107.37 31.36 61.72
CA HIS A 307 108.66 30.69 61.91
C HIS A 307 109.84 31.65 61.73
N ALA A 308 109.88 32.43 60.65
CA ALA A 308 110.94 33.41 60.42
C ALA A 308 111.00 34.49 61.53
N ARG A 309 109.86 34.96 62.03
CA ARG A 309 109.78 35.86 63.19
C ARG A 309 110.27 35.17 64.47
N ALA A 310 109.90 33.92 64.71
CA ALA A 310 110.36 33.14 65.87
C ALA A 310 111.88 32.91 65.83
N GLU A 311 112.44 32.52 64.68
CA GLU A 311 113.90 32.39 64.51
C GLU A 311 114.63 33.73 64.63
N SER A 312 114.01 34.85 64.24
CA SER A 312 114.56 36.19 64.42
C SER A 312 114.58 36.58 65.90
N ALA A 313 113.51 36.31 66.64
CA ALA A 313 113.42 36.52 68.08
C ALA A 313 114.38 35.60 68.86
N GLN A 314 114.52 34.34 68.43
CA GLN A 314 115.48 33.38 68.95
C GLN A 314 116.91 33.92 68.80
N ARG A 315 117.28 34.35 67.59
CA ARG A 315 118.60 34.96 67.29
C ARG A 315 118.83 36.24 68.11
N ALA A 316 117.83 37.09 68.28
CA ALA A 316 117.92 38.27 69.14
C ALA A 316 118.21 37.88 70.60
N ALA A 317 117.44 36.94 71.16
CA ALA A 317 117.65 36.44 72.52
C ALA A 317 118.98 35.68 72.70
N ASP A 318 119.50 35.04 71.64
CA ASP A 318 120.84 34.43 71.62
C ASP A 318 121.92 35.52 71.66
N THR A 319 121.79 36.61 70.90
CA THR A 319 122.71 37.76 71.00
C THR A 319 122.61 38.52 72.33
N GLU A 320 121.43 38.64 72.92
CA GLU A 320 121.25 39.21 74.27
C GLU A 320 121.91 38.33 75.34
N ARG A 321 121.79 37.00 75.24
CA ARG A 321 122.52 36.07 76.13
C ARG A 321 124.03 36.14 75.91
N ALA A 322 124.49 36.37 74.69
CA ALA A 322 125.91 36.58 74.39
C ALA A 322 126.43 37.90 75.00
N THR A 323 125.72 39.03 74.85
CA THR A 323 126.14 40.31 75.44
C THR A 323 126.08 40.28 76.97
N VAL A 324 125.07 39.66 77.57
CA VAL A 324 125.01 39.43 79.03
C VAL A 324 126.19 38.56 79.51
N SER A 325 126.57 37.54 78.74
CA SER A 325 127.76 36.71 79.04
C SER A 325 129.05 37.52 78.98
N THR A 326 129.23 38.37 77.96
CA THR A 326 130.39 39.27 77.82
C THR A 326 130.46 40.28 78.97
N LEU A 327 129.35 40.97 79.27
CA LEU A 327 129.26 41.92 80.39
C LEU A 327 129.56 41.23 81.74
N THR A 328 129.14 39.98 81.93
CA THR A 328 129.45 39.20 83.13
C THR A 328 130.95 38.91 83.25
N ALA A 329 131.62 38.58 82.14
CA ALA A 329 133.06 38.35 82.10
C ALA A 329 133.86 39.64 82.35
N GLU A 330 133.42 40.78 81.82
CA GLU A 330 134.00 42.09 82.12
C GLU A 330 133.83 42.47 83.60
N LEU A 331 132.66 42.22 84.19
CA LEU A 331 132.39 42.52 85.59
C LEU A 331 133.25 41.66 86.53
N GLU A 332 133.46 40.37 86.23
CA GLU A 332 134.36 39.51 87.01
C GLU A 332 135.84 39.87 86.81
N ARG A 333 136.22 40.38 85.63
CA ARG A 333 137.55 40.96 85.38
C ARG A 333 137.80 42.22 86.22
N VAL A 334 136.84 43.15 86.28
CA VAL A 334 136.94 44.33 87.17
C VAL A 334 137.07 43.91 88.64
N ARG A 335 136.38 42.83 89.05
CA ARG A 335 136.51 42.25 90.41
C ARG A 335 137.86 41.59 90.68
N THR A 336 138.55 41.00 89.70
CA THR A 336 139.90 40.46 89.90
C THR A 336 140.96 41.56 89.89
N GLU A 337 140.81 42.56 89.01
CA GLU A 337 141.66 43.75 88.98
C GLU A 337 141.57 44.51 90.33
N GLN A 338 140.37 44.80 90.84
CA GLN A 338 140.14 45.40 92.17
C GLN A 338 140.74 44.58 93.34
N ARG A 339 140.69 43.24 93.28
CA ARG A 339 141.34 42.38 94.30
C ARG A 339 142.86 42.56 94.27
N SER A 340 143.46 42.58 93.09
CA SER A 340 144.91 42.77 92.93
C SER A 340 145.40 44.17 93.36
N GLU A 341 144.58 45.21 93.21
CA GLU A 341 144.88 46.55 93.71
C GLU A 341 144.88 46.59 95.25
N ARG A 342 143.89 45.95 95.90
CA ARG A 342 143.87 45.84 97.36
C ARG A 342 145.06 45.08 97.92
N GLU A 343 145.39 43.94 97.32
CA GLU A 343 146.55 43.13 97.72
C GLU A 343 147.88 43.89 97.56
N ARG A 344 148.01 44.73 96.52
CA ARG A 344 149.15 45.66 96.34
C ARG A 344 149.18 46.78 97.39
N LEU A 345 148.04 47.34 97.76
CA LEU A 345 147.95 48.37 98.81
C LEU A 345 148.27 47.78 100.20
N GLU A 346 147.73 46.61 100.51
CA GLU A 346 147.94 45.91 101.79
C GLU A 346 149.41 45.47 101.94
N THR A 347 150.06 44.96 100.89
CA THR A 347 151.51 44.65 100.91
C THR A 347 152.39 45.89 101.00
N THR A 348 152.02 47.00 100.33
CA THR A 348 152.74 48.28 100.44
C THR A 348 152.63 48.88 101.86
N HIS A 349 151.44 48.79 102.47
CA HIS A 349 151.21 49.25 103.85
C HIS A 349 151.97 48.41 104.88
N ALA A 350 152.03 47.09 104.69
CA ALA A 350 152.87 46.19 105.51
C ALA A 350 154.37 46.54 105.42
N GLN A 351 154.87 46.87 104.22
CA GLN A 351 156.25 47.32 104.03
C GLN A 351 156.54 48.65 104.75
N GLN A 352 155.59 49.59 104.75
CA GLN A 352 155.73 50.86 105.49
C GLN A 352 155.78 50.65 107.00
N LEU A 353 154.90 49.80 107.57
CA LEU A 353 154.93 49.44 108.99
C LEU A 353 156.28 48.79 109.40
N ALA A 354 156.77 47.84 108.59
CA ALA A 354 158.05 47.18 108.82
C ALA A 354 159.28 48.11 108.63
N LEU A 355 159.11 49.29 108.02
CA LEU A 355 160.15 50.33 107.96
C LEU A 355 160.13 51.20 109.23
N VAL A 356 158.94 51.59 109.68
CA VAL A 356 158.74 52.41 110.89
C VAL A 356 159.18 51.68 112.16
N GLN A 357 158.92 50.37 112.27
CA GLN A 357 159.36 49.57 113.42
C GLN A 357 160.88 49.53 113.55
N ARG A 358 161.60 49.14 112.48
CA ARG A 358 163.08 49.12 112.50
C ARG A 358 163.69 50.48 112.85
N ASN A 359 163.13 51.57 112.33
CA ASN A 359 163.63 52.92 112.64
C ASN A 359 163.28 53.38 114.07
N ALA A 360 162.29 52.78 114.73
CA ALA A 360 162.04 52.97 116.16
C ALA A 360 163.05 52.17 117.00
N ASP A 361 163.30 50.91 116.65
CA ASP A 361 164.25 50.02 117.35
C ASP A 361 165.68 50.58 117.31
N GLU A 362 166.15 51.01 116.12
CA GLU A 362 167.44 51.69 115.91
C GLU A 362 167.61 52.91 116.85
N ARG A 363 166.52 53.68 117.06
CA ARG A 363 166.53 54.87 117.92
C ARG A 363 166.50 54.55 119.41
N VAL A 364 165.91 53.44 119.82
CA VAL A 364 165.98 52.94 121.21
C VAL A 364 167.40 52.44 121.52
N GLN A 365 168.02 51.75 120.57
CA GLN A 365 169.37 51.20 120.72
C GLN A 365 170.42 52.31 120.86
N ALA A 366 170.39 53.31 119.97
CA ALA A 366 171.27 54.49 120.03
C ALA A 366 171.15 55.32 121.33
N LEU A 367 169.99 55.31 121.99
CA LEU A 367 169.79 56.00 123.28
C LEU A 367 170.40 55.25 124.47
N ASN A 368 170.44 53.92 124.44
CA ASN A 368 171.09 53.11 125.49
C ASN A 368 172.62 53.21 125.45
N ASP A 369 173.20 53.23 124.25
CA ASP A 369 174.66 53.37 124.09
C ASP A 369 175.15 54.74 124.61
N ALA A 370 174.43 55.82 124.29
CA ALA A 370 174.70 57.15 124.80
C ALA A 370 174.62 57.24 126.34
N LEU A 371 173.61 56.61 126.96
CA LEU A 371 173.43 56.60 128.42
C LEU A 371 174.48 55.75 129.15
N THR A 372 175.05 54.76 128.47
CA THR A 372 176.15 53.94 128.99
C THR A 372 177.48 54.72 128.95
N HIS A 373 177.78 55.40 127.83
CA HIS A 373 178.99 56.21 127.70
C HIS A 373 179.03 57.37 128.72
N ALA A 374 177.89 58.01 128.98
CA ALA A 374 177.76 59.14 129.91
C ALA A 374 178.08 58.82 131.38
N ARG A 375 178.24 57.54 131.76
CA ARG A 375 178.52 57.11 133.14
C ARG A 375 179.99 56.87 133.46
N GLN A 376 180.91 56.93 132.48
CA GLN A 376 182.31 56.52 132.66
C GLN A 376 183.34 57.65 132.65
N THR A 377 182.97 58.89 132.30
CA THR A 377 183.95 59.95 131.98
C THR A 377 183.73 61.27 132.74
N ALA A 378 184.32 61.35 133.94
CA ALA A 378 184.56 62.56 134.76
C ALA A 378 183.31 63.33 135.29
N GLY A 379 183.42 64.07 136.40
CA GLY A 379 184.53 64.17 137.36
C GLY A 379 185.39 65.44 137.30
N THR A 380 184.97 66.50 136.60
CA THR A 380 185.61 67.83 136.66
C THR A 380 184.63 68.97 136.35
N ALA A 381 185.04 70.19 136.72
CA ALA A 381 184.51 71.53 136.41
C ALA A 381 183.88 71.76 135.01
N HIS A 382 183.00 72.76 134.74
CA HIS A 382 182.30 73.80 135.53
C HIS A 382 181.35 74.61 134.60
N SER A 383 180.51 75.50 135.15
CA SER A 383 179.82 76.66 134.51
C SER A 383 178.84 76.50 133.31
N ASP A 384 177.65 77.05 133.53
CA ASP A 384 176.88 77.97 132.65
C ASP A 384 175.93 77.50 131.51
N SER A 385 175.11 78.49 131.09
CA SER A 385 173.85 78.45 130.32
C SER A 385 173.87 79.65 129.30
N PRO A 386 172.81 80.18 128.61
CA PRO A 386 171.37 79.83 128.58
C PRO A 386 170.61 79.98 127.21
N ALA A 387 169.31 79.63 127.23
CA ALA A 387 168.13 80.32 126.64
C ALA A 387 167.96 80.71 125.12
N ALA A 388 167.06 79.94 124.46
CA ALA A 388 165.70 80.37 124.01
C ALA A 388 165.41 81.19 122.70
N THR A 389 164.10 81.25 122.36
CA THR A 389 163.37 82.16 121.41
C THR A 389 163.31 81.75 119.90
N LYS A 390 162.35 82.15 119.02
CA LYS A 390 160.99 82.79 119.08
C LYS A 390 160.30 82.74 117.67
N LYS A 391 158.96 82.64 117.60
CA LYS A 391 158.04 83.20 116.53
C LYS A 391 158.28 82.78 115.03
N ALA A 392 157.57 83.28 114.00
CA ALA A 392 156.11 83.22 113.72
C ALA A 392 155.73 83.65 112.27
N THR A 393 154.62 83.10 111.71
CA THR A 393 153.71 83.64 110.63
C THR A 393 154.09 83.82 109.13
N ARG A 394 153.07 83.54 108.27
CA ARG A 394 152.59 84.22 107.02
C ARG A 394 152.97 83.79 105.56
N LYS A 395 151.89 83.52 104.78
CA LYS A 395 151.56 83.88 103.35
C LYS A 395 152.29 83.26 102.10
N ARG A 396 151.49 82.54 101.27
CA ARG A 396 151.18 82.66 99.79
C ARG A 396 151.97 83.68 98.92
N PRO A 397 152.15 83.49 97.56
CA PRO A 397 151.08 83.14 96.59
C PRO A 397 151.41 82.45 95.19
N ALA A 398 150.34 82.06 94.45
CA ALA A 398 150.10 82.10 92.96
C ALA A 398 151.07 81.40 91.94
N SER A 399 150.67 80.85 90.76
CA SER A 399 149.36 80.68 90.02
C SER A 399 149.42 79.42 89.07
N LYS A 400 148.97 79.24 87.78
CA LYS A 400 148.44 80.09 86.67
C LYS A 400 147.86 79.29 85.43
N LYS A 401 146.52 79.19 85.25
CA LYS A 401 145.76 78.73 84.04
C LYS A 401 145.88 77.22 83.63
N ALA A 402 144.96 76.60 82.85
CA ALA A 402 143.74 77.02 82.10
C ALA A 402 142.58 76.00 82.35
N ALA A 403 141.28 76.36 82.45
CA ALA A 403 140.25 76.68 81.41
C ALA A 403 139.85 75.48 80.50
N THR A 404 138.58 75.23 80.11
CA THR A 404 137.39 76.12 80.04
C THR A 404 136.04 75.36 80.14
N ALA A 405 134.93 76.06 80.40
CA ALA A 405 133.51 75.64 80.18
C ALA A 405 132.96 76.37 78.90
N PRO A 406 131.64 76.53 78.58
CA PRO A 406 130.34 76.13 79.19
C PRO A 406 129.49 75.27 78.19
N LYS A 407 128.14 75.28 77.99
CA LYS A 407 126.98 76.07 78.47
C LYS A 407 125.61 75.36 78.19
N PRO A 408 124.57 75.47 79.05
CA PRO A 408 123.14 75.24 78.70
C PRO A 408 122.51 76.47 77.95
N PRO A 409 121.27 76.43 77.37
CA PRO A 409 120.06 75.70 77.81
C PRO A 409 119.19 75.09 76.68
N SER A 410 117.89 74.88 76.99
CA SER A 410 116.69 74.51 76.20
C SER A 410 116.69 74.83 74.69
N GLU A 411 115.90 74.15 73.85
CA GLU A 411 114.65 73.37 74.09
C GLU A 411 114.71 71.89 73.64
#